data_AF-A0A2E8PZB2-F1
#
_entry.id   AF-A0A2E8PZB2-F1
#
_cell.length_a   1.000
_cell.length_b   1.000
_cell.length_c   1.000
_cell.angle_alpha   90.00
_cell.angle_beta   90.00
_cell.angle_gamma   90.00
#
_symmetry.space_group_name_H-M   'P 1'
#
loop_
_entity.id
_entity.type
_entity.pdbx_description
1 polymer ?
#
loop_
_entity_poly.entity_id
_entity_poly.type
_entity_poly.pdbx_seq_one_letter_code
_entity_poly.pdbx_strand_id
1 'polypeptide(L)'
;MRKSLMFIALCLILVFSLAGCKTARDPQGLPDERDACGECLDMPTGEVCTEQGETLRNSCLAICRGYKIKCFQGCPCPKEEEKGAKNN
;
A
#
# COMPACT_ATOMS: atom_id res chain seq x y z
N MET A 1 44.29 -24.43 28.90
CA MET A 1 43.35 -23.30 29.12
C MET A 1 42.89 -22.61 27.84
N ARG A 2 43.76 -22.34 26.84
CA ARG A 2 43.38 -21.65 25.58
C ARG A 2 42.39 -22.41 24.67
N LYS A 3 42.44 -23.75 24.65
CA LYS A 3 41.51 -24.60 23.89
C LYS A 3 40.06 -24.47 24.40
N SER A 4 39.89 -24.41 25.72
CA SER A 4 38.56 -24.30 26.35
C SER A 4 37.90 -22.94 26.05
N LEU A 5 38.70 -21.86 25.98
CA LEU A 5 38.22 -20.53 25.57
C LEU A 5 37.74 -20.50 24.10
N MET A 6 38.41 -21.23 23.20
CA MET A 6 38.00 -21.31 21.79
C MET A 6 36.70 -22.09 21.59
N PHE A 7 36.49 -23.18 22.34
CA PHE A 7 35.22 -23.93 22.30
C PHE A 7 34.05 -23.10 22.83
N ILE A 8 34.27 -22.33 23.91
CA ILE A 8 33.25 -21.42 24.45
C ILE A 8 32.88 -20.35 23.42
N ALA A 9 33.87 -19.75 22.75
CA ALA A 9 33.61 -18.77 21.70
C ALA A 9 32.84 -19.37 20.50
N LEU A 10 33.18 -20.58 20.07
CA LEU A 10 32.48 -21.27 18.98
C LEU A 10 31.02 -21.56 19.32
N CYS A 11 30.75 -22.02 20.54
CA CYS A 11 29.39 -22.28 21.02
C CYS A 11 28.56 -20.98 21.11
N LEU A 12 29.15 -19.87 21.56
CA LEU A 12 28.46 -18.58 21.63
C LEU A 12 28.07 -18.06 20.24
N ILE A 13 28.94 -18.25 19.23
CA ILE A 13 28.66 -17.85 17.84
C ILE A 13 27.55 -18.71 17.22
N LEU A 14 27.53 -20.02 17.51
CA LEU A 14 26.48 -20.93 17.04
C LEU A 14 25.12 -20.62 17.67
N VAL A 15 25.09 -20.25 18.96
CA VAL A 15 23.85 -19.85 19.64
C VAL A 15 23.31 -18.50 19.14
N PHE A 16 24.20 -17.54 18.85
CA PHE A 16 23.80 -16.24 18.26
C PHE A 16 23.19 -16.38 16.86
N SER A 17 23.68 -17.32 16.05
CA SER A 17 23.20 -17.56 14.69
C SER A 17 21.80 -18.20 14.64
N LEU A 18 21.43 -19.00 15.65
CA LEU A 18 20.15 -19.73 15.69
C LEU A 18 18.98 -18.91 16.27
N ALA A 19 19.26 -17.78 16.94
CA ALA A 19 18.23 -16.88 17.46
C ALA A 19 17.74 -15.85 16.41
N GLY A 20 18.24 -15.92 15.17
CA GLY A 20 18.15 -14.87 14.17
C GLY A 20 17.16 -15.12 13.02
N CYS A 21 15.99 -15.70 13.26
CA CYS A 21 14.86 -15.61 12.32
C CYS A 21 13.62 -15.06 13.03
N LYS A 22 13.66 -13.77 13.37
CA LYS A 22 12.45 -13.01 13.73
C LYS A 22 11.62 -12.85 12.46
N THR A 23 10.51 -13.56 12.38
CA THR A 23 9.42 -13.23 11.46
C THR A 23 9.01 -11.79 11.74
N ALA A 24 9.22 -10.90 10.78
CA ALA A 24 8.75 -9.54 10.83
C ALA A 24 7.21 -9.55 10.75
N ARG A 25 6.54 -9.56 11.89
CA ARG A 25 5.15 -9.11 12.01
C ARG A 25 5.19 -7.70 12.55
N ASP A 26 4.68 -6.76 11.78
CA ASP A 26 4.58 -5.36 12.18
C ASP A 26 3.82 -5.22 13.51
N PRO A 27 4.40 -4.58 14.54
CA PRO A 27 3.80 -4.46 15.87
C PRO A 27 2.80 -3.30 15.98
N GLN A 28 2.44 -2.66 14.87
CA GLN A 28 1.46 -1.58 14.87
C GLN A 28 0.15 -2.15 14.35
N GLY A 29 -0.81 -2.39 15.24
CA GLY A 29 -2.17 -2.84 14.92
C GLY A 29 -3.01 -1.80 14.17
N LEU A 30 -2.41 -1.05 13.24
CA LEU A 30 -3.11 -0.32 12.20
C LEU A 30 -3.27 -1.31 11.03
N PRO A 31 -4.49 -1.53 10.50
CA PRO A 31 -4.66 -2.38 9.33
C PRO A 31 -3.76 -1.84 8.21
N ASP A 32 -2.92 -2.71 7.64
CA ASP A 32 -2.13 -2.34 6.47
C ASP A 32 -3.12 -1.90 5.39
N GLU A 33 -2.84 -0.80 4.68
CA GLU A 33 -3.77 -0.25 3.67
C GLU A 33 -4.06 -1.28 2.57
N ARG A 34 -3.15 -2.25 2.40
CA ARG A 34 -3.34 -3.46 1.59
C ARG A 34 -4.42 -4.41 2.10
N ASP A 35 -4.59 -4.58 3.40
CA ASP A 35 -5.69 -5.41 3.93
C ASP A 35 -7.04 -4.69 3.79
N ALA A 36 -7.04 -3.36 3.83
CA ALA A 36 -8.26 -2.56 3.70
C ALA A 36 -8.76 -2.46 2.25
N CYS A 37 -7.87 -2.22 1.29
CA CYS A 37 -8.24 -2.00 -0.12
C CYS A 37 -7.77 -3.08 -1.09
N GLY A 38 -6.91 -4.01 -0.67
CA GLY A 38 -6.50 -5.17 -1.43
C GLY A 38 -6.09 -4.85 -2.87
N GLU A 39 -6.70 -5.59 -3.79
CA GLU A 39 -6.42 -5.53 -5.23
C GLU A 39 -6.78 -4.17 -5.87
N CYS A 40 -7.61 -3.33 -5.24
CA CYS A 40 -7.83 -1.97 -5.72
C CYS A 40 -6.52 -1.15 -5.75
N LEU A 41 -5.51 -1.56 -4.96
CA LEU A 41 -4.24 -0.86 -4.93
C LEU A 41 -3.39 -1.09 -6.17
N ASP A 42 -3.48 -2.28 -6.77
CA ASP A 42 -2.66 -2.68 -7.91
C ASP A 42 -3.38 -2.50 -9.25
N MET A 43 -4.68 -2.15 -9.22
CA MET A 43 -5.48 -2.00 -10.43
C MET A 43 -5.05 -0.75 -11.25
N PRO A 44 -4.57 -0.94 -12.50
CA PRO A 44 -3.79 0.09 -13.18
C PRO A 44 -4.59 1.15 -13.97
N THR A 45 -5.92 1.26 -13.86
CA THR A 45 -6.67 2.07 -14.83
C THR A 45 -7.91 2.81 -14.32
N GLY A 46 -8.16 3.95 -14.98
CA GLY A 46 -9.41 4.69 -14.91
C GLY A 46 -9.44 5.74 -13.82
N GLU A 47 -8.57 6.76 -13.92
CA GLU A 47 -8.53 7.85 -12.94
C GLU A 47 -9.92 8.46 -12.71
N VAL A 48 -10.19 8.80 -11.47
CA VAL A 48 -11.43 9.46 -11.06
C VAL A 48 -11.12 10.65 -10.17
N CYS A 49 -11.96 11.66 -10.25
CA CYS A 49 -11.90 12.83 -9.40
C CYS A 49 -12.95 12.69 -8.30
N THR A 50 -12.55 12.86 -7.04
CA THR A 50 -13.48 12.82 -5.90
C THR A 50 -14.19 14.16 -5.73
N GLU A 51 -15.29 14.18 -4.96
CA GLU A 51 -15.96 15.43 -4.58
C GLU A 51 -15.05 16.41 -3.83
N GLN A 52 -14.05 15.87 -3.12
CA GLN A 52 -13.01 16.60 -2.40
C GLN A 52 -11.93 17.19 -3.33
N GLY A 53 -11.95 16.87 -4.62
CA GLY A 53 -10.95 17.32 -5.59
C GLY A 53 -9.65 16.52 -5.58
N GLU A 54 -9.67 15.29 -5.06
CA GLU A 54 -8.55 14.35 -5.11
C GLU A 54 -8.67 13.46 -6.36
N THR A 55 -7.56 13.28 -7.11
CA THR A 55 -7.50 12.29 -8.19
C THR A 55 -7.09 10.94 -7.62
N LEU A 56 -7.92 9.93 -7.83
CA LEU A 56 -7.61 8.54 -7.50
C LEU A 56 -7.37 7.75 -8.78
N ARG A 57 -6.34 6.88 -8.76
CA ARG A 57 -5.89 6.11 -9.93
C ARG A 57 -6.96 5.21 -10.56
N ASN A 58 -7.96 4.83 -9.79
CA ASN A 58 -9.08 4.01 -10.24
C ASN A 58 -10.32 4.22 -9.35
N SER A 59 -11.48 3.83 -9.86
CA SER A 59 -12.76 3.90 -9.13
C SER A 59 -12.85 2.92 -7.96
N CYS A 60 -12.20 1.75 -8.03
CA CYS A 60 -12.13 0.75 -6.95
C CYS A 60 -11.55 1.38 -5.68
N LEU A 61 -10.47 2.13 -5.82
CA LEU A 61 -9.78 2.82 -4.73
C LEU A 61 -10.65 3.93 -4.12
N ALA A 62 -11.40 4.64 -4.95
CA ALA A 62 -12.36 5.63 -4.49
C ALA A 62 -13.45 5.00 -3.63
N ILE A 63 -14.03 3.90 -4.09
CA ILE A 63 -15.07 3.17 -3.35
C ILE A 63 -14.50 2.60 -2.06
N CYS A 64 -13.33 1.94 -2.11
CA CYS A 64 -12.70 1.36 -0.93
C CYS A 64 -12.48 2.39 0.17
N ARG A 65 -11.94 3.56 -0.19
CA ARG A 65 -11.68 4.65 0.75
C ARG A 65 -12.95 5.44 1.14
N GLY A 66 -14.12 5.08 0.61
CA GLY A 66 -15.39 5.74 0.91
C GLY A 66 -15.55 7.13 0.25
N TYR A 67 -14.76 7.43 -0.79
CA TYR A 67 -14.89 8.67 -1.53
C TYR A 67 -16.03 8.61 -2.54
N LYS A 68 -16.71 9.74 -2.70
CA LYS A 68 -17.70 9.95 -3.76
C LYS A 68 -16.99 10.45 -5.02
N ILE A 69 -17.25 9.80 -6.14
CA ILE A 69 -16.70 10.17 -7.45
C ILE A 69 -17.52 11.31 -8.04
N LYS A 70 -16.85 12.42 -8.36
CA LYS A 70 -17.42 13.60 -9.02
C LYS A 70 -17.40 13.46 -10.55
N CYS A 71 -16.32 12.92 -11.12
CA CYS A 71 -16.22 12.60 -12.54
C CYS A 71 -15.23 11.47 -12.80
N PHE A 72 -15.43 10.73 -13.90
CA PHE A 72 -14.60 9.59 -14.31
C PHE A 72 -13.38 10.02 -15.15
N GLN A 73 -12.62 10.95 -14.60
CA GLN A 73 -11.32 11.41 -15.09
C GLN A 73 -10.54 12.00 -13.92
N GLY A 74 -9.24 12.23 -14.08
CA GLY A 74 -8.48 13.01 -13.10
C GLY A 74 -9.06 14.41 -12.89
N CYS A 75 -8.92 14.94 -11.68
CA CYS A 75 -9.27 16.33 -11.39
C CYS A 75 -8.40 17.32 -12.19
N PRO A 76 -8.93 18.50 -12.56
CA PRO A 76 -10.28 18.97 -12.29
C PRO A 76 -11.34 18.34 -13.21
N CYS A 77 -12.58 18.28 -12.72
CA CYS A 77 -13.70 17.87 -13.56
C CYS A 77 -14.01 18.94 -14.63
N PRO A 78 -14.45 18.52 -15.82
CA PRO A 78 -14.79 19.44 -16.89
C PRO A 78 -16.07 20.19 -16.51
N LYS A 79 -16.17 21.46 -16.94
CA LYS A 79 -17.42 22.23 -16.77
C LYS A 79 -18.49 21.65 -17.69
N GLU A 80 -19.76 21.86 -17.35
CA GLU A 80 -20.90 21.26 -18.07
C GLU A 80 -20.93 21.63 -19.56
N GLU A 81 -20.34 22.77 -19.94
CA GLU A 81 -20.17 23.23 -21.32
C GLU A 81 -19.30 22.31 -22.18
N GLU A 82 -18.40 21.51 -21.59
CA GLU A 82 -17.45 20.65 -22.30
C GLU A 82 -17.97 19.22 -22.52
N LYS A 83 -19.05 18.82 -21.83
CA LYS A 83 -19.63 17.48 -21.93
C LYS A 83 -20.35 17.22 -23.27
N GLY A 84 -20.62 18.27 -24.04
CA GLY A 84 -21.32 18.20 -25.33
C GLY A 84 -20.44 18.03 -26.57
N ALA A 85 -19.11 18.15 -26.46
CA ALA A 85 -18.23 18.21 -27.63
C ALA A 85 -17.76 16.83 -28.17
N LYS A 86 -18.26 15.71 -27.62
CA LYS A 86 -17.88 14.34 -28.03
C LYS A 86 -18.97 13.60 -28.80
N ASN A 87 -19.82 14.31 -29.55
CA ASN A 87 -20.76 13.73 -30.50
C ASN A 87 -20.51 14.31 -31.90
N ASN A 88 -19.37 13.97 -32.52
CA ASN A 88 -19.16 14.09 -33.98
C ASN A 88 -18.24 12.97 -34.46
#